data_AF-A0A430VL63-F1
#
_entry.id   AF-A0A430VL63-F1
#
_cell.length_a   1.000
_cell.length_b   1.000
_cell.length_c   1.000
_cell.angle_alpha   90.00
_cell.angle_beta   90.00
_cell.angle_gamma   90.00
#
_symmetry.space_group_name_H-M   'P 1'
#
loop_
_entity.id
_entity.type
_entity.pdbx_description
1 polymer ?
#
loop_
_entity_poly.entity_id
_entity_poly.type
_entity_poly.pdbx_seq_one_letter_code
_entity_poly.pdbx_strand_id
1 'polypeptide(L)' 'MALSRPRSRVISLRLDEDLLGRLKAMARRKGKGYQTLLKEFVLERLYEEEKREGVI' A
#
# COMPACT_ATOMS: atom_id res chain seq x y z
N MET A 1 17.92 -2.30 -24.11
CA MET A 1 17.21 -3.28 -23.26
C MET A 1 15.99 -2.60 -22.66
N ALA A 2 14.77 -2.99 -23.05
CA ALA A 2 13.57 -2.42 -22.46
C ALA A 2 13.38 -3.04 -21.06
N LEU A 3 13.51 -2.22 -20.01
CA LEU A 3 13.15 -2.63 -18.66
C LEU A 3 11.65 -2.89 -18.62
N SER A 4 11.26 -4.16 -18.57
CA SER A 4 9.85 -4.58 -18.45
C SER A 4 9.29 -3.98 -17.17
N ARG A 5 8.41 -2.98 -17.29
CA ARG A 5 7.76 -2.34 -16.14
C ARG A 5 7.05 -3.44 -15.35
N PRO A 6 7.25 -3.54 -14.02
CA PRO A 6 6.58 -4.55 -13.21
C PRO A 6 5.08 -4.52 -13.49
N ARG A 7 4.52 -5.68 -13.86
CA ARG A 7 3.10 -5.81 -14.16
C ARG A 7 2.32 -5.57 -12.87
N SER A 8 1.71 -4.39 -12.75
CA SER A 8 0.75 -4.09 -11.69
C SER A 8 -0.67 -4.28 -12.23
N ARG A 9 -1.54 -4.81 -11.39
CA ARG A 9 -2.97 -4.93 -11.68
C ARG A 9 -3.72 -3.94 -10.80
N VAL A 10 -4.66 -3.21 -11.39
CA VAL A 10 -5.59 -2.37 -10.64
C VAL A 10 -6.60 -3.28 -9.96
N ILE A 11 -6.80 -3.08 -8.66
CA ILE A 11 -7.82 -3.76 -7.88
C ILE A 11 -8.78 -2.73 -7.29
N SER A 12 -10.03 -3.12 -7.09
CA SER A 12 -10.99 -2.34 -6.31
C SER A 12 -10.92 -2.79 -4.85
N LEU A 13 -10.70 -1.86 -3.93
CA LEU A 13 -10.69 -2.09 -2.49
C LEU A 13 -11.73 -1.17 -1.86
N ARG A 14 -12.68 -1.76 -1.12
CA ARG A 14 -13.64 -1.00 -0.33
C ARG A 14 -13.04 -0.73 1.05
N LEU A 15 -12.97 0.54 1.42
CA LEU A 15 -12.61 1.00 2.76
C LEU A 15 -13.83 1.70 3.35
N ASP A 16 -14.04 1.56 4.65
CA ASP A 16 -14.99 2.40 5.36
C ASP A 16 -14.52 3.88 5.37
N GLU A 17 -15.47 4.78 5.62
CA GLU A 17 -15.21 6.22 5.50
C GLU A 17 -14.22 6.75 6.55
N ASP A 18 -14.25 6.21 7.78
CA ASP A 18 -13.32 6.60 8.85
C ASP A 18 -11.87 6.24 8.46
N LEU A 19 -11.67 4.99 8.04
CA LEU A 19 -10.36 4.51 7.62
C LEU A 19 -9.82 5.31 6.43
N LEU A 20 -10.66 5.58 5.42
CA LEU A 20 -10.26 6.39 4.27
C LEU A 20 -9.91 7.83 4.70
N GLY A 21 -10.66 8.41 5.62
CA GLY A 21 -10.37 9.74 6.20
C GLY A 21 -9.02 9.79 6.90
N ARG A 22 -8.76 8.82 7.79
CA ARG A 22 -7.49 8.69 8.52
C ARG A 22 -6.31 8.47 7.59
N LEU A 23 -6.46 7.63 6.57
CA LEU A 23 -5.43 7.38 5.56
C LEU A 23 -5.08 8.66 4.79
N LYS A 24 -6.09 9.43 4.34
CA LYS A 24 -5.88 10.71 3.65
C LYS A 24 -5.18 11.73 4.56
N ALA A 25 -5.56 11.82 5.82
CA ALA A 25 -4.92 12.71 6.78
C ALA A 25 -3.44 12.35 7.00
N MET A 26 -3.13 11.06 7.14
CA MET A 26 -1.76 10.57 7.26
C MET A 26 -0.93 10.84 5.99
N ALA A 27 -1.52 10.62 4.82
CA ALA A 27 -0.85 10.86 3.54
C ALA A 27 -0.49 12.34 3.36
N ARG A 28 -1.40 13.25 3.72
CA ARG A 28 -1.16 14.71 3.74
C ARG A 28 0.00 15.08 4.66
N ARG A 29 0.01 14.55 5.90
CA ARG A 29 1.12 14.78 6.85
C ARG A 29 2.47 14.30 6.33
N LYS A 30 2.48 13.25 5.50
CA LYS A 30 3.69 12.68 4.88
C LYS A 30 4.03 13.30 3.52
N GLY A 31 3.25 14.27 3.02
CA GLY A 31 3.47 14.87 1.71
C GLY A 31 3.28 13.90 0.54
N LYS A 32 2.43 12.87 0.70
CA LYS A 32 2.21 11.81 -0.30
C LYS A 32 0.74 11.67 -0.67
N GLY A 33 0.47 11.08 -1.83
CA GLY A 33 -0.87 10.65 -2.22
C GLY A 33 -1.34 9.47 -1.37
N TYR A 34 -2.64 9.43 -1.02
CA TYR A 34 -3.19 8.38 -0.14
C TYR A 34 -3.07 6.97 -0.74
N GLN A 35 -3.17 6.84 -2.07
CA GLN A 35 -2.98 5.56 -2.77
C GLN A 35 -1.53 5.08 -2.68
N THR A 36 -0.56 5.99 -2.76
CA THR A 36 0.86 5.67 -2.56
C THR A 36 1.09 5.19 -1.13
N LEU A 37 0.55 5.91 -0.14
CA LEU A 37 0.67 5.51 1.26
C LEU A 37 0.00 4.15 1.54
N LEU A 38 -1.18 3.91 0.96
CA LEU A 38 -1.85 2.62 1.07
C LEU A 38 -0.99 1.47 0.53
N LYS A 39 -0.36 1.68 -0.64
CA LYS A 39 0.53 0.68 -1.24
C LYS A 39 1.74 0.40 -0.33
N GLU A 40 2.35 1.45 0.23
CA GLU A 40 3.47 1.32 1.18
C GLU A 40 3.06 0.51 2.41
N PHE A 41 1.90 0.83 3.02
CA PHE A 41 1.38 0.08 4.16
C PHE A 41 1.13 -1.40 3.86
N VAL A 42 0.53 -1.70 2.70
CA VAL A 42 0.28 -3.10 2.29
C VAL A 42 1.60 -3.83 2.09
N LEU A 43 2.59 -3.20 1.44
CA LEU A 43 3.90 -3.80 1.20
C LEU A 43 4.65 -4.09 2.51
N GLU A 44 4.74 -3.09 3.39
CA GLU A 44 5.42 -3.20 4.68
C GLU A 44 4.74 -4.27 5.55
N ARG A 45 3.42 -4.24 5.66
CA ARG A 45 2.68 -5.20 6.49
C ARG A 45 2.79 -6.62 5.94
N LEU A 46 2.73 -6.79 4.61
CA LEU A 46 2.84 -8.10 3.98
C LEU A 46 4.23 -8.72 4.23
N TYR A 47 5.30 -7.95 4.02
CA TYR A 47 6.66 -8.42 4.26
C TYR A 47 6.86 -8.90 5.71
N GLU A 48 6.36 -8.14 6.69
CA GLU A 48 6.45 -8.53 8.09
C GLU A 48 5.68 -9.82 8.41
N GLU A 49 4.54 -10.06 7.77
CA GLU A 49 3.78 -11.31 7.94
C GLU A 49 4.45 -12.49 7.24
N GLU A 50 4.94 -12.30 6.01
CA GLU A 50 5.70 -13.32 5.28
C GLU A 50 6.92 -13.79 6.10
N LYS A 51 7.64 -12.85 6.73
CA LYS A 51 8.76 -13.15 7.62
C LYS A 51 8.35 -13.90 8.88
N ARG A 52 7.19 -13.57 9.47
CA ARG A 52 6.66 -14.26 10.67
C ARG A 52 6.22 -15.69 10.36
N GLU A 53 5.69 -15.92 9.17
CA GLU A 53 5.29 -17.24 8.70
C GLU A 53 6.46 -18.07 8.14
N GLY A 54 7.66 -17.48 8.01
CA GLY A 54 8.84 -18.16 7.48
C GLY A 54 8.74 -18.44 5.98
N VAL A 55 7.91 -17.67 5.26
CA VAL A 55 7.77 -17.75 3.80
C VAL A 55 8.96 -17.09 3.11
N ILE A 56 9.56 -16.08 3.76
CA ILE A 56 10.78 -15.37 3.35
C ILE A 56 11.79 -15.30 4.50
#